data_AF-M7X493-F1
#
_entry.id   AF-M7X493-F1
#
_cell.length_a   1.000
_cell.length_b   1.000
_cell.length_c   1.000
_cell.angle_alpha   90.00
_cell.angle_beta   90.00
_cell.angle_gamma   90.00
#
_symmetry.space_group_name_H-M   'P 1'
#
loop_
_entity.id
_entity.type
_entity.pdbx_description
1 polymer ?
#
loop_
_entity_poly.entity_id
_entity_poly.type
_entity_poly.pdbx_seq_one_letter_code
_entity_poly.pdbx_strand_id
1 'polypeptide(L)'
;MVRNVINYLKLNRNILESIVADGVEKVKVPKDKLVRLGYCFTYHTHTFTNWKGSTYIYCFEYGYVELGDGWLLVVRERERF
;
A
#
# COMPACT_ATOMS: atom_id res chain seq x y z
N MET A 1 -6.50 13.41 -19.25
CA MET A 1 -5.36 12.90 -18.45
C MET A 1 -5.66 12.58 -16.98
N VAL A 2 -6.92 12.61 -16.51
CA VAL A 2 -7.26 12.27 -15.10
C VAL A 2 -7.69 10.80 -14.94
N ARG A 3 -8.22 10.18 -16.01
CA ARG A 3 -8.73 8.79 -15.98
C ARG A 3 -7.65 7.75 -15.64
N ASN A 4 -6.42 7.93 -16.14
CA ASN A 4 -5.34 6.97 -15.86
C ASN A 4 -4.94 6.96 -14.39
N VAL A 5 -4.84 8.13 -13.75
CA VAL A 5 -4.48 8.23 -12.32
C VAL A 5 -5.50 7.51 -11.44
N ILE A 6 -6.80 7.74 -11.68
CA ILE A 6 -7.87 7.07 -10.94
C ILE A 6 -7.81 5.55 -11.18
N ASN A 7 -7.51 5.11 -12.39
CA ASN A 7 -7.40 3.69 -12.71
C ASN A 7 -6.22 3.02 -11.99
N TYR A 8 -5.05 3.69 -11.93
CA TYR A 8 -3.90 3.21 -11.18
C TYR A 8 -4.17 3.18 -9.67
N LEU A 9 -4.83 4.20 -9.11
CA LEU A 9 -5.20 4.21 -7.69
C LEU A 9 -6.16 3.06 -7.34
N LYS A 10 -7.14 2.77 -8.20
CA LYS A 10 -8.05 1.62 -8.04
C LYS A 10 -7.32 0.29 -8.14
N LEU A 11 -6.43 0.14 -9.12
CA LEU A 11 -5.61 -1.07 -9.28
C LEU A 11 -4.73 -1.30 -8.05
N ASN A 12 -4.03 -0.25 -7.60
CA ASN A 12 -3.20 -0.30 -6.39
C ASN A 12 -4.03 -0.70 -5.17
N ARG A 13 -5.21 -0.10 -4.97
CA ARG A 13 -6.13 -0.47 -3.88
C ARG A 13 -6.48 -1.96 -3.94
N ASN A 14 -6.89 -2.48 -5.10
CA ASN A 14 -7.27 -3.88 -5.27
C ASN A 14 -6.09 -4.85 -5.03
N ILE A 15 -4.88 -4.47 -5.43
CA ILE A 15 -3.67 -5.27 -5.17
C ILE A 15 -3.41 -5.37 -3.67
N LEU A 16 -3.46 -4.24 -2.95
CA LEU A 16 -3.24 -4.22 -1.50
C LEU A 16 -4.33 -4.98 -0.76
N GLU A 17 -5.59 -4.81 -1.15
CA GLU A 17 -6.75 -5.56 -0.64
C GLU A 17 -6.57 -7.08 -0.85
N SER A 18 -6.12 -7.51 -2.04
CA SER A 18 -5.86 -8.92 -2.32
C SER A 18 -4.69 -9.50 -1.51
N ILE A 19 -3.77 -8.66 -1.05
CA ILE A 19 -2.63 -9.07 -0.24
C ILE A 19 -3.04 -9.21 1.24
N VAL A 20 -3.87 -8.29 1.71
CA VAL A 20 -4.39 -8.28 3.08
C VAL A 20 -5.61 -9.21 3.15
N ALA A 21 -5.39 -10.45 3.59
CA ALA A 21 -6.49 -11.41 3.76
C ALA A 21 -7.58 -10.88 4.71
N ASP A 22 -8.82 -11.34 4.52
CA ASP A 22 -9.95 -10.90 5.32
C ASP A 22 -9.68 -11.10 6.83
N GLY A 23 -9.88 -10.04 7.61
CA GLY A 23 -9.59 -10.02 9.05
C GLY A 23 -8.13 -9.71 9.45
N VAL A 24 -7.18 -9.64 8.50
CA VAL A 24 -5.78 -9.31 8.79
C VAL A 24 -5.56 -7.80 8.71
N GLU A 25 -4.94 -7.20 9.73
CA GLU A 25 -4.69 -5.75 9.77
C GLU A 25 -3.36 -5.34 9.13
N LYS A 26 -2.40 -6.27 9.09
CA LYS A 26 -1.07 -6.06 8.54
C LYS A 26 -0.46 -7.37 8.05
N VAL A 27 0.24 -7.31 6.92
CA VAL A 27 0.89 -8.47 6.31
C VAL A 27 2.25 -8.08 5.76
N LYS A 28 3.26 -8.89 6.05
CA LYS A 28 4.61 -8.71 5.52
C LYS A 28 4.71 -9.46 4.18
N VAL A 29 5.10 -8.75 3.13
CA VAL A 29 5.25 -9.30 1.78
C VAL A 29 6.54 -8.78 1.13
N PRO A 30 7.16 -9.54 0.23
CA PRO A 30 8.29 -9.04 -0.55
C PRO A 30 7.79 -7.97 -1.54
N LYS A 31 8.56 -6.89 -1.70
CA LYS A 31 8.28 -5.80 -2.65
C LYS A 31 8.07 -6.31 -4.07
N ASP A 32 8.83 -7.32 -4.45
CA ASP A 32 8.73 -7.98 -5.75
C ASP A 32 7.33 -8.57 -6.01
N LYS A 33 6.61 -9.01 -4.97
CA LYS A 33 5.23 -9.50 -5.12
C LYS A 33 4.29 -8.39 -5.61
N LEU A 34 4.41 -7.17 -5.09
CA LEU A 34 3.62 -6.03 -5.55
C LEU A 34 4.00 -5.64 -6.98
N VAL A 35 5.30 -5.65 -7.31
CA VAL A 35 5.80 -5.39 -8.66
C VAL A 35 5.20 -6.38 -9.67
N ARG A 36 5.21 -7.68 -9.35
CA ARG A 36 4.62 -8.74 -10.21
C ARG A 36 3.11 -8.60 -10.39
N LEU A 37 2.41 -8.06 -9.39
CA LEU A 37 0.97 -7.79 -9.47
C LEU A 37 0.66 -6.50 -10.25
N GLY A 38 1.68 -5.76 -10.71
CA GLY A 38 1.52 -4.51 -11.46
C GLY A 38 1.28 -3.29 -10.58
N TYR A 39 1.65 -3.34 -9.30
CA TYR A 39 1.50 -2.22 -8.38
C TYR A 39 2.36 -1.03 -8.82
N CYS A 40 1.74 0.16 -8.91
CA CYS A 40 2.43 1.37 -9.32
C CYS A 40 2.76 2.25 -8.10
N PHE A 41 4.01 2.17 -7.63
CA PHE A 41 4.51 2.92 -6.46
C PHE A 41 4.45 4.45 -6.64
N THR A 42 4.37 4.94 -7.88
CA THR A 42 4.25 6.36 -8.20
C THR A 42 2.90 6.95 -7.79
N TYR A 43 1.82 6.16 -7.82
CA TYR A 43 0.47 6.65 -7.53
C TYR A 43 0.04 6.27 -6.11
N HIS A 44 -0.17 7.29 -5.30
CA HIS A 44 -0.64 7.16 -3.92
C HIS A 44 -1.51 8.38 -3.56
N THR A 45 -2.34 8.24 -2.53
CA THR A 45 -3.20 9.33 -2.06
C THR A 45 -2.48 10.24 -1.09
N HIS A 46 -1.70 9.67 -0.17
CA HIS A 46 -0.95 10.42 0.81
C HIS A 46 0.19 9.58 1.38
N THR A 47 1.17 10.25 1.98
CA THR A 47 2.28 9.63 2.68
C THR A 47 2.33 10.13 4.11
N PHE A 48 2.61 9.24 5.05
CA PHE A 48 2.75 9.57 6.45
C PHE A 48 4.12 9.11 6.95
N THR A 49 4.92 10.03 7.46
CA THR A 49 6.21 9.68 8.07
C THR A 49 6.08 9.69 9.58
N ASN A 50 6.41 8.56 10.21
CA ASN A 50 6.41 8.43 11.65
C ASN A 50 7.63 9.14 12.28
N TRP A 51 7.57 9.47 13.56
CA TRP A 51 8.70 9.98 14.36
C TRP A 51 9.93 9.06 14.35
N LYS A 52 9.75 7.76 14.07
CA LYS A 52 10.84 6.79 13.87
C LYS A 52 11.52 6.88 12.50
N GLY A 53 11.10 7.78 11.61
CA GLY A 53 11.63 7.94 10.26
C GLY A 53 11.08 6.96 9.22
N SER A 54 10.13 6.09 9.59
CA SER A 54 9.48 5.18 8.64
C SER A 54 8.39 5.90 7.84
N THR A 55 8.47 5.84 6.51
CA THR A 55 7.50 6.44 5.59
C THR A 55 6.46 5.41 5.17
N TYR A 56 5.22 5.68 5.50
CA TYR A 56 4.05 4.94 5.08
C TYR A 56 3.47 5.59 3.82
N ILE A 57 3.19 4.78 2.81
CA ILE A 57 2.57 5.22 1.56
C ILE A 57 1.20 4.58 1.47
N TYR A 58 0.16 5.41 1.36
CA TYR A 58 -1.23 4.97 1.37
C TYR A 58 -1.92 5.20 0.02
N CYS A 59 -2.78 4.26 -0.35
CA CYS A 59 -3.81 4.34 -1.38
C CYS A 59 -5.16 4.08 -0.72
N PHE A 60 -5.87 5.16 -0.37
CA PHE A 60 -7.12 5.10 0.41
C PHE A 60 -6.90 4.43 1.79
N GLU A 61 -7.68 3.39 2.11
CA GLU A 61 -7.64 2.66 3.39
C GLU A 61 -6.49 1.65 3.47
N TYR A 62 -5.73 1.43 2.40
CA TYR A 62 -4.61 0.50 2.39
C TYR A 62 -3.31 1.24 2.17
N GLY A 63 -2.25 0.80 2.83
CA GLY A 63 -0.93 1.36 2.62
C GLY A 63 0.18 0.35 2.85
N TYR A 64 1.40 0.78 2.69
CA TYR A 64 2.57 -0.01 3.00
C TYR A 64 3.71 0.84 3.54
N VAL A 65 4.61 0.20 4.28
CA VAL A 65 5.88 0.78 4.71
C VAL A 65 7.02 -0.13 4.30
N GLU A 66 8.12 0.45 3.82
CA GLU A 66 9.33 -0.30 3.50
C GLU A 66 10.04 -0.68 4.81
N LEU A 67 10.23 -1.98 5.03
CA LEU A 67 10.96 -2.50 6.20
C LEU A 67 12.47 -2.65 5.95
N GLY A 68 12.92 -2.42 4.71
CA GLY A 68 14.27 -2.74 4.25
C GLY A 68 14.39 -4.16 3.69
N ASP A 69 15.53 -4.45 3.08
CA ASP A 69 15.87 -5.77 2.51
C ASP A 69 14.83 -6.28 1.47
N GLY A 70 14.18 -5.34 0.77
CA GLY A 70 13.14 -5.67 -0.21
C GLY A 70 11.81 -6.12 0.39
N TRP A 71 11.58 -5.93 1.69
CA TRP A 71 10.32 -6.27 2.35
C TRP A 71 9.43 -5.05 2.57
N LEU A 72 8.13 -5.27 2.39
CA LEU A 72 7.07 -4.31 2.68
C LEU A 72 6.18 -4.86 3.78
N LEU A 73 5.73 -3.98 4.67
CA LEU A 73 4.60 -4.26 5.54
C LEU A 73 3.39 -3.55 4.96
N VAL A 74 2.46 -4.30 4.39
CA VAL A 74 1.16 -3.79 3.93
C VAL A 74 0.24 -3.71 5.14
N VAL A 75 -0.47 -2.60 5.29
CA VAL A 75 -1.36 -2.30 6.40
C VAL A 75 -2.71 -1.84 5.87
N ARG A 76 -3.76 -2.16 6.62
CA ARG A 76 -5.10 -1.61 6.41
C ARG A 76 -5.40 -0.62 7.54
N GLU A 77 -5.69 0.61 7.18
CA GLU A 77 -6.21 1.62 8.11
C GLU A 77 -7.68 1.29 8.37
N ARG A 78 -7.97 0.68 9.52
CA ARG A 78 -9.34 0.63 10.04
C ARG A 78 -9.63 2.02 10.59
N GLU A 79 -10.56 2.73 9.94
CA GLU A 79 -11.06 4.00 10.43
C GLU A 79 -11.41 3.86 11.92
N ARG A 80 -10.70 4.63 12.73
CA ARG A 80 -10.90 4.73 14.18
C ARG A 80 -12.09 5.67 14.37
N PHE A 81 -13.30 5.19 14.07
CA PHE A 81 -14.54 5.85 14.45
C PHE A 81 -14.84 5.61 15.93
#